data_AF-A0A9E3CQJ0-F1
#
_entry.id   AF-A0A9E3CQJ0-F1
#
_cell.length_a   1.000
_cell.length_b   1.000
_cell.length_c   1.000
_cell.angle_alpha   90.00
_cell.angle_beta   90.00
_cell.angle_gamma   90.00
#
_symmetry.space_group_name_H-M   'P 1'
#
loop_
_entity.id
_entity.type
_entity.pdbx_description
1 polymer ?
#
loop_
_entity_poly.entity_id
_entity_poly.type
_entity_poly.pdbx_seq_one_letter_code
_entity_poly.pdbx_strand_id
1 'polypeptide(L)'
;MNSLDIALTAFALILASAVAGAVLRPRLPEHHLSGDSKDVIKLATALIGTMAALVLGLLFANTHTSFDATSAAVSRMTADIIELDQLLKEYGPEAKPARAALRSEIQPWIDSIWQENAEKRGTKRPEQLHSGSVGFLVRALTPQNPGQISIQARAVQVSTDLAETRLALFAQPGDSISITFIIVLVFWLMVIFGVFAMNSPPNVTMGVVMFICIVSASTAIYLILELAQPFDGLMQISNAGIRAALH
;
A
#
# COMPACT_ATOMS: atom_id res chain seq x y z
N MET A 1 -3.21 -6.27 -12.28
CA MET A 1 -2.84 -5.03 -13.00
C MET A 1 -1.85 -4.34 -12.09
N ASN A 2 -0.62 -4.15 -12.57
CA ASN A 2 0.42 -3.51 -11.77
C ASN A 2 0.07 -2.03 -11.56
N SER A 3 0.56 -1.40 -10.49
CA SER A 3 0.35 0.04 -10.22
C SER A 3 0.84 0.90 -11.39
N LEU A 4 1.89 0.44 -12.07
CA LEU A 4 2.43 1.03 -13.28
C LEU A 4 1.44 0.98 -14.46
N ASP A 5 0.73 -0.14 -14.66
CA ASP A 5 -0.26 -0.30 -15.74
C ASP A 5 -1.43 0.69 -15.56
N ILE A 6 -1.88 0.87 -14.32
CA ILE A 6 -2.97 1.78 -13.98
C ILE A 6 -2.53 3.23 -14.22
N ALA A 7 -1.32 3.59 -13.77
CA ALA A 7 -0.77 4.93 -13.98
C ALA A 7 -0.55 5.25 -15.46
N LEU A 8 -0.05 4.30 -16.25
CA LEU A 8 0.10 4.45 -17.71
C LEU A 8 -1.26 4.60 -18.41
N THR A 9 -2.26 3.84 -17.97
CA THR A 9 -3.63 3.95 -18.51
C THR A 9 -4.21 5.32 -18.19
N ALA A 10 -4.07 5.79 -16.96
CA ALA A 10 -4.47 7.14 -16.55
C ALA A 10 -3.76 8.22 -17.38
N PHE A 11 -2.45 8.11 -17.54
CA PHE A 11 -1.65 9.01 -18.36
C PHE A 11 -2.17 9.07 -19.81
N ALA A 12 -2.37 7.91 -20.44
CA ALA A 12 -2.86 7.83 -21.81
C ALA A 12 -4.26 8.43 -21.97
N LEU A 13 -5.16 8.20 -21.02
CA LEU A 13 -6.51 8.75 -21.03
C LEU A 13 -6.52 10.27 -20.87
N ILE A 14 -5.74 10.82 -19.94
CA ILE A 14 -5.63 12.27 -19.71
C ILE A 14 -4.96 12.95 -20.92
N LEU A 15 -3.93 12.33 -21.49
CA LEU A 15 -3.29 12.84 -22.70
C LEU A 15 -4.25 12.81 -23.89
N ALA A 16 -5.00 11.72 -24.07
CA ALA A 16 -6.01 11.61 -25.11
C ALA A 16 -7.11 12.66 -24.96
N SER A 17 -7.56 12.97 -23.74
CA SER A 17 -8.57 14.01 -23.51
C SER A 17 -8.02 15.41 -23.80
N ALA A 18 -6.76 15.69 -23.47
CA ALA A 18 -6.10 16.94 -23.81
C ALA A 18 -5.98 17.11 -25.34
N VAL A 19 -5.53 16.07 -26.05
CA VAL A 19 -5.45 16.08 -27.53
C VAL A 19 -6.84 16.24 -28.14
N ALA A 20 -7.84 15.51 -27.64
CA ALA A 20 -9.22 15.64 -28.09
C ALA A 20 -9.75 17.07 -27.89
N GLY A 21 -9.48 17.69 -26.74
CA GLY A 21 -9.84 19.09 -26.48
C GLY A 21 -9.18 20.07 -27.45
N ALA A 22 -7.90 19.89 -27.75
CA ALA A 22 -7.17 20.70 -28.73
C ALA A 22 -7.70 20.53 -30.16
N VAL A 23 -8.07 19.30 -30.55
CA VAL A 23 -8.63 18.99 -31.88
C VAL A 23 -10.08 19.44 -32.01
N LEU A 24 -10.86 19.42 -30.93
CA LEU A 24 -12.24 19.86 -30.92
C LEU A 24 -12.35 21.38 -30.99
N ARG A 25 -11.41 22.12 -30.37
CA ARG A 25 -11.36 23.59 -30.37
C ARG A 25 -11.67 24.27 -31.71
N PRO A 26 -10.99 23.97 -32.83
CA PRO A 26 -11.27 24.60 -34.12
C PRO A 26 -12.66 24.28 -34.70
N ARG A 27 -13.37 23.29 -34.17
CA ARG A 27 -14.75 22.94 -34.57
C ARG A 27 -15.82 23.63 -33.74
N LEU A 28 -15.48 24.33 -32.64
CA LEU A 28 -16.46 25.06 -31.84
C LEU A 28 -16.68 26.49 -32.38
N PRO A 29 -17.94 26.94 -32.51
CA PRO A 29 -18.27 28.33 -32.78
C PRO A 29 -17.67 29.26 -31.72
N GLU A 30 -17.11 30.40 -32.14
CA GLU A 30 -16.43 31.35 -31.25
C GLU A 30 -17.32 31.83 -30.09
N HIS A 31 -18.65 31.87 -30.28
CA HIS A 31 -19.60 32.31 -29.27
C HIS A 31 -19.66 31.43 -28.00
N HIS A 32 -19.22 30.16 -28.08
CA HIS A 32 -19.17 29.25 -26.92
C HIS A 32 -17.86 29.37 -26.13
N LEU A 33 -16.83 29.98 -26.72
CA LEU A 33 -15.48 30.11 -26.17
C LEU A 33 -15.12 31.59 -25.86
N SER A 34 -16.11 32.48 -25.88
CA SER A 34 -15.98 33.93 -25.67
C SER A 34 -16.94 34.44 -24.60
N GLY A 35 -16.57 35.52 -23.91
CA GLY A 35 -17.42 36.20 -22.92
C GLY A 35 -17.79 35.34 -21.72
N ASP A 36 -18.99 35.54 -21.18
CA ASP A 36 -19.48 34.97 -19.91
C ASP A 36 -19.44 33.43 -19.88
N SER A 37 -19.67 32.76 -21.01
CA SER A 37 -19.63 31.29 -21.10
C SER A 37 -18.24 30.73 -20.76
N LYS A 38 -17.17 31.41 -21.19
CA LYS A 38 -15.80 31.00 -20.91
C LYS A 38 -15.48 31.11 -19.42
N ASP A 39 -15.96 32.16 -18.77
CA ASP A 39 -15.70 32.39 -17.36
C ASP A 39 -16.48 31.40 -16.48
N VAL A 40 -17.71 31.05 -16.86
CA VAL A 40 -18.45 29.95 -16.21
C VAL A 40 -17.72 28.61 -16.35
N ILE A 41 -17.21 28.29 -17.55
CA ILE A 41 -16.43 27.06 -17.78
C ILE A 41 -15.16 27.03 -16.92
N LYS A 42 -14.45 28.15 -16.81
CA LYS A 42 -13.26 28.26 -15.95
C LYS A 42 -13.61 28.08 -14.47
N LEU A 43 -14.68 28.71 -13.99
CA LEU A 43 -15.13 28.58 -12.60
C LEU A 43 -15.55 27.13 -12.29
N ALA A 44 -16.31 26.49 -13.18
CA ALA A 44 -16.68 25.08 -13.03
C ALA A 44 -15.46 24.16 -13.03
N THR A 45 -14.48 24.41 -13.92
CA THR A 45 -13.23 23.65 -13.98
C THR A 45 -12.38 23.86 -12.72
N ALA A 46 -12.34 25.08 -12.19
CA ALA A 46 -11.67 25.39 -10.94
C ALA A 46 -12.30 24.65 -9.76
N LEU A 47 -13.64 24.57 -9.70
CA LEU A 47 -14.36 23.79 -8.68
C LEU A 47 -14.05 22.30 -8.77
N ILE A 48 -14.02 21.72 -9.98
CA ILE A 48 -13.60 20.32 -10.17
C ILE A 48 -12.14 20.14 -9.74
N GLY A 49 -11.28 21.12 -10.03
CA GLY A 49 -9.88 21.12 -9.60
C GLY A 49 -9.70 21.10 -8.09
N THR A 50 -10.48 21.88 -7.33
CA THR A 50 -10.41 21.86 -5.87
C THR A 50 -10.91 20.54 -5.28
N MET A 51 -11.99 19.98 -5.84
CA MET A 51 -12.47 18.64 -5.44
C MET A 51 -11.44 17.55 -5.76
N ALA A 52 -10.81 17.60 -6.94
CA ALA A 52 -9.75 16.67 -7.33
C ALA A 52 -8.53 16.76 -6.40
N ALA A 53 -8.11 17.98 -6.03
CA ALA A 53 -7.02 18.19 -5.11
C ALA A 53 -7.32 17.61 -3.71
N LEU A 54 -8.53 17.80 -3.20
CA LEU A 54 -8.97 17.22 -1.92
C LEU A 54 -8.98 15.70 -1.96
N VAL A 55 -9.57 15.09 -2.99
CA VAL A 55 -9.61 13.64 -3.13
C VAL A 55 -8.20 13.06 -3.26
N LEU A 56 -7.34 13.66 -4.09
CA LEU A 56 -5.96 13.24 -4.24
C LEU A 56 -5.20 13.30 -2.89
N GLY A 57 -5.37 14.38 -2.13
CA GLY A 57 -4.75 14.55 -0.81
C GLY A 57 -5.25 13.54 0.21
N LEU A 58 -6.56 13.25 0.25
CA LEU A 58 -7.14 12.25 1.14
C LEU A 58 -6.69 10.83 0.78
N LEU A 59 -6.63 10.50 -0.51
CA LEU A 59 -6.11 9.21 -0.96
C LEU A 59 -4.65 9.03 -0.54
N PHE A 60 -3.81 10.04 -0.75
CA PHE A 60 -2.43 10.00 -0.30
C PHE A 60 -2.33 9.82 1.22
N ALA A 61 -3.06 10.62 2.00
CA ALA A 61 -3.04 10.56 3.46
C ALA A 61 -3.53 9.20 4.01
N ASN A 62 -4.62 8.66 3.46
CA ASN A 62 -5.16 7.36 3.88
C ASN A 62 -4.16 6.23 3.60
N THR A 63 -3.60 6.25 2.38
CA THR A 63 -2.62 5.25 1.96
C THR A 63 -1.34 5.31 2.78
N HIS A 64 -0.84 6.52 3.06
CA HIS A 64 0.32 6.72 3.91
C HIS A 64 0.06 6.22 5.34
N THR A 65 -1.10 6.52 5.91
CA THR A 65 -1.47 6.06 7.26
C THR A 65 -1.54 4.53 7.32
N SER A 66 -2.08 3.90 6.27
CA SER A 66 -2.16 2.45 6.13
C SER A 66 -0.78 1.80 6.00
N PHE A 67 0.09 2.41 5.18
CA PHE A 67 1.49 2.00 5.03
C PHE A 67 2.24 2.08 6.36
N ASP A 68 2.12 3.20 7.09
CA ASP A 68 2.75 3.39 8.39
C ASP A 68 2.25 2.37 9.42
N ALA A 69 0.94 2.10 9.45
CA ALA A 69 0.36 1.08 10.34
C ALA A 69 0.90 -0.32 10.04
N THR A 70 1.06 -0.65 8.74
CA THR A 70 1.65 -1.91 8.29
C THR A 70 3.13 -2.00 8.69
N SER A 71 3.89 -0.94 8.47
CA SER A 71 5.31 -0.83 8.85
C SER A 71 5.49 -0.98 10.37
N ALA A 72 4.64 -0.32 11.16
CA ALA A 72 4.63 -0.45 12.62
C ALA A 72 4.30 -1.88 13.08
N ALA A 73 3.34 -2.55 12.42
CA ALA A 73 3.02 -3.95 12.71
C ALA A 73 4.20 -4.89 12.41
N VAL A 74 4.88 -4.72 11.27
CA VAL A 74 6.09 -5.48 10.91
C VAL A 74 7.21 -5.23 11.91
N SER A 75 7.42 -3.98 12.33
CA SER A 75 8.41 -3.64 13.34
C SER A 75 8.09 -4.26 14.70
N ARG A 76 6.82 -4.26 15.11
CA ARG A 76 6.37 -4.91 16.35
C ARG A 76 6.60 -6.42 16.30
N MET A 77 6.20 -7.08 15.20
CA MET A 77 6.47 -8.52 15.03
C MET A 77 7.96 -8.84 15.12
N THR A 78 8.82 -8.00 14.55
CA THR A 78 10.27 -8.16 14.65
C THR A 78 10.73 -8.11 16.11
N ALA A 79 10.24 -7.14 16.88
CA ALA A 79 10.56 -7.02 18.30
C ALA A 79 10.07 -8.22 19.11
N ASP A 80 8.83 -8.67 18.88
CA ASP A 80 8.23 -9.83 19.55
C ASP A 80 9.01 -11.12 19.26
N ILE A 81 9.48 -11.30 18.02
CA ILE A 81 10.32 -12.44 17.63
C ILE A 81 11.66 -12.42 18.38
N ILE A 82 12.32 -11.27 18.44
CA ILE A 82 13.60 -11.12 19.14
C ILE A 82 13.41 -11.39 20.64
N GLU A 83 12.37 -10.81 21.24
CA GLU A 83 12.05 -11.01 22.65
C GLU A 83 11.77 -12.50 22.95
N LEU A 84 10.98 -13.16 22.09
CA LEU A 84 10.68 -14.58 22.24
C LEU A 84 11.93 -15.46 22.12
N ASP A 85 12.82 -15.20 21.15
CA ASP A 85 14.08 -15.95 21.06
C ASP A 85 14.97 -15.74 22.30
N GLN A 86 15.01 -14.51 22.83
CA GLN A 86 15.77 -14.19 24.04
C GLN A 86 15.21 -14.90 25.27
N LEU A 87 13.88 -14.89 25.47
CA LEU A 87 13.22 -15.61 26.57
C LEU A 87 13.45 -17.11 26.48
N LEU A 88 13.37 -17.70 25.29
CA LEU A 88 13.65 -19.12 25.09
C LEU A 88 15.13 -19.46 25.31
N LYS A 89 16.04 -18.54 24.99
CA LYS A 89 17.47 -18.70 25.28
C LYS A 89 17.74 -18.67 26.79
N GLU A 90 17.06 -17.78 27.53
CA GLU A 90 17.17 -17.68 28.98
C GLU A 90 16.53 -18.87 29.72
N TYR A 91 15.45 -19.44 29.17
CA TYR A 91 14.81 -20.65 29.72
C TYR A 91 15.76 -21.86 29.76
N GLY A 92 16.64 -21.98 28.76
CA GLY A 92 17.71 -22.99 28.72
C GLY A 92 17.51 -24.08 27.66
N PRO A 93 18.17 -25.24 27.80
CA PRO A 93 18.28 -26.24 26.74
C PRO A 93 16.96 -26.92 26.38
N GLU A 94 15.98 -26.96 27.29
CA GLU A 94 14.64 -27.53 27.06
C GLU A 94 13.83 -26.72 26.04
N ALA A 95 14.16 -25.44 25.83
CA ALA A 95 13.49 -24.56 24.88
C ALA A 95 14.06 -24.62 23.44
N LYS A 96 15.13 -25.41 23.20
CA LYS A 96 15.71 -25.62 21.86
C LYS A 96 14.68 -26.04 20.78
N PRO A 97 13.76 -27.00 21.01
CA PRO A 97 12.74 -27.34 20.01
C PRO A 97 11.80 -26.17 19.70
N ALA A 98 11.42 -25.36 20.70
CA ALA A 98 10.59 -24.17 20.48
C ALA A 98 11.31 -23.10 19.66
N ARG A 99 12.63 -22.90 19.87
CA ARG A 99 13.45 -21.99 19.04
C ARG A 99 13.60 -22.48 17.61
N ALA A 100 13.78 -23.79 17.41
CA ALA A 100 13.85 -24.38 16.07
C ALA A 100 12.52 -24.21 15.33
N ALA A 101 11.40 -24.44 16.02
CA ALA A 101 10.07 -24.20 15.48
C ALA A 101 9.87 -22.73 15.10
N LEU A 102 10.29 -21.78 15.96
CA LEU A 102 10.19 -20.34 15.69
C LEU A 102 10.87 -19.95 14.40
N ARG A 103 12.11 -20.41 14.19
CA ARG A 103 12.84 -20.15 12.93
C ARG A 103 12.17 -20.81 11.72
N SER A 104 11.67 -22.04 11.89
CA SER A 104 10.99 -22.76 10.81
C SER A 104 9.64 -22.18 10.42
N GLU A 105 8.93 -21.51 11.35
CA GLU A 105 7.65 -20.87 11.08
C GLU A 105 7.80 -19.47 10.49
N ILE A 106 8.87 -18.74 10.84
CA ILE A 106 9.08 -17.38 10.33
C ILE A 106 9.56 -17.39 8.88
N GLN A 107 10.43 -18.33 8.47
CA GLN A 107 10.97 -18.35 7.09
C GLN A 107 9.87 -18.37 6.02
N PRO A 108 8.86 -19.26 6.10
CA PRO A 108 7.74 -19.27 5.16
C PRO A 108 6.87 -18.01 5.25
N TRP A 109 6.82 -17.33 6.41
CA TRP A 109 6.05 -16.09 6.55
C TRP A 109 6.70 -14.95 5.80
N ILE A 110 8.02 -14.79 5.92
CA ILE A 110 8.79 -13.78 5.18
C ILE A 110 8.57 -14.00 3.68
N ASP A 111 8.72 -15.24 3.22
CA ASP A 111 8.55 -15.58 1.82
C ASP A 111 7.10 -15.34 1.35
N SER A 112 6.10 -15.68 2.16
CA SER A 112 4.69 -15.43 1.81
C SER A 112 4.31 -13.95 1.77
N ILE A 113 4.80 -13.13 2.71
CA ILE A 113 4.41 -11.72 2.80
C ILE A 113 5.13 -10.88 1.73
N TRP A 114 6.38 -11.24 1.40
CA TRP A 114 7.21 -10.47 0.44
C TRP A 114 7.27 -11.04 -0.99
N GLN A 115 6.76 -12.24 -1.27
CA GLN A 115 6.77 -12.84 -2.62
C GLN A 115 5.39 -13.05 -3.26
N GLU A 116 4.27 -12.63 -2.66
CA GLU A 116 2.94 -12.98 -3.17
C GLU A 116 2.48 -12.09 -4.34
N ASN A 117 3.14 -12.29 -5.48
CA ASN A 117 2.57 -12.19 -6.82
C ASN A 117 3.16 -13.26 -7.76
N ALA A 118 3.30 -14.50 -7.28
CA ALA A 118 3.36 -15.61 -8.23
C ALA A 118 1.96 -15.88 -8.79
N GLU A 119 0.94 -16.20 -7.97
CA GLU A 119 -0.44 -16.36 -8.47
C GLU A 119 -1.48 -16.16 -7.37
N LYS A 120 -2.39 -15.19 -7.55
CA LYS A 120 -3.79 -15.22 -7.06
C LYS A 120 -4.00 -15.56 -5.58
N ARG A 121 -4.38 -14.57 -4.77
CA ARG A 121 -5.42 -14.57 -3.69
C ARG A 121 -6.13 -15.92 -3.36
N GLY A 122 -5.37 -16.96 -3.07
CA GLY A 122 -5.79 -18.36 -3.23
C GLY A 122 -4.73 -19.37 -2.81
N THR A 123 -3.59 -18.89 -2.30
CA THR A 123 -2.66 -19.68 -1.53
C THR A 123 -3.35 -20.02 -0.20
N LYS A 124 -3.69 -21.30 -0.07
CA LYS A 124 -4.34 -21.88 1.10
C LYS A 124 -3.75 -21.27 2.37
N ARG A 125 -4.63 -20.76 3.24
CA ARG A 125 -4.37 -20.55 4.68
C ARG A 125 -3.43 -21.69 5.09
N PRO A 126 -2.17 -21.43 5.48
CA PRO A 126 -1.30 -22.52 5.87
C PRO A 126 -2.07 -23.23 7.00
N GLU A 127 -2.47 -24.48 6.73
CA GLU A 127 -3.02 -25.35 7.75
C GLU A 127 -1.93 -25.45 8.80
N GLN A 128 -2.02 -24.60 9.81
CA GLN A 128 -1.17 -24.65 10.97
C GLN A 128 -1.44 -26.01 11.59
N LEU A 129 -0.55 -26.98 11.34
CA LEU A 129 -0.49 -28.20 12.13
C LEU A 129 -0.27 -27.75 13.58
N HIS A 130 -1.36 -27.74 14.35
CA HIS A 130 -1.44 -27.19 15.71
C HIS A 130 -0.45 -27.84 16.70
N SER A 131 0.12 -29.01 16.37
CA SER A 131 1.06 -29.74 17.22
C SER A 131 2.52 -29.30 17.08
N GLY A 132 2.88 -28.50 16.07
CA GLY A 132 4.25 -28.05 15.80
C GLY A 132 4.49 -26.56 15.97
N SER A 133 3.45 -25.79 16.33
CA SER A 133 3.56 -24.34 16.42
C SER A 133 4.36 -23.89 17.63
N VAL A 134 5.02 -22.73 17.51
CA VAL A 134 5.79 -22.15 18.62
C VAL A 134 4.92 -22.00 19.86
N GLY A 135 3.69 -21.51 19.70
CA GLY A 135 2.76 -21.33 20.81
C GLY A 135 2.41 -22.63 21.54
N PHE A 136 2.31 -23.76 20.83
CA PHE A 136 2.10 -25.06 21.44
C PHE A 136 3.34 -25.54 22.19
N LEU A 137 4.52 -25.43 21.57
CA LEU A 137 5.79 -25.88 22.16
C LEU A 137 6.17 -25.06 23.40
N VAL A 138 5.88 -23.75 23.42
CA VAL A 138 6.10 -22.88 24.58
C VAL A 138 5.17 -23.28 25.75
N ARG A 139 3.91 -23.63 25.46
CA ARG A 139 2.95 -24.12 26.48
C ARG A 139 3.31 -25.51 27.00
N ALA A 140 3.98 -26.33 26.19
CA ALA A 140 4.43 -27.67 26.58
C ALA A 140 5.71 -27.69 27.43
N LEU A 141 6.36 -26.54 27.65
CA LEU A 141 7.51 -26.45 28.55
C LEU A 141 7.10 -26.77 30.00
N THR A 142 7.95 -27.50 30.71
CA THR A 142 7.68 -27.94 32.10
C THR A 142 8.59 -27.17 33.06
N PRO A 143 8.18 -25.99 33.57
CA PRO A 143 9.03 -25.16 34.40
C PRO A 143 9.33 -25.84 35.74
N GLN A 144 10.61 -25.85 36.11
CA GLN A 144 11.09 -26.45 37.36
C GLN A 144 11.36 -25.40 38.44
N ASN A 145 11.59 -24.14 38.06
CA ASN A 145 11.96 -23.04 38.96
C ASN A 145 11.00 -21.84 38.85
N PRO A 146 10.85 -21.02 39.92
CA PRO A 146 10.04 -19.80 39.88
C PRO A 146 10.41 -18.83 38.74
N GLY A 147 11.70 -18.72 38.41
CA GLY A 147 12.16 -17.92 37.27
C GLY A 147 11.78 -18.51 35.91
N GLN A 148 11.71 -19.85 35.79
CA GLN A 148 11.23 -20.48 34.56
C GLN A 148 9.72 -20.31 34.37
N ILE A 149 8.96 -20.25 35.48
CA ILE A 149 7.52 -19.96 35.44
C ILE A 149 7.27 -18.56 34.87
N SER A 150 8.01 -17.54 35.33
CA SER A 150 7.85 -16.18 34.81
C SER A 150 8.28 -16.05 33.35
N ILE A 151 9.39 -16.70 32.96
CA ILE A 151 9.85 -16.72 31.54
C ILE A 151 8.82 -17.40 30.65
N GLN A 152 8.27 -18.56 31.06
CA GLN A 152 7.24 -19.25 30.29
C GLN A 152 5.98 -18.40 30.14
N ALA A 153 5.50 -17.79 31.23
CA ALA A 153 4.32 -16.92 31.19
C ALA A 153 4.51 -15.76 30.19
N ARG A 154 5.67 -15.11 30.22
CA ARG A 154 6.02 -14.05 29.26
C ARG A 154 6.14 -14.58 27.83
N ALA A 155 6.77 -15.73 27.62
CA ALA A 155 6.91 -16.34 26.29
C ALA A 155 5.54 -16.73 25.68
N VAL A 156 4.60 -17.22 26.50
CA VAL A 156 3.22 -17.50 26.06
C VAL A 156 2.50 -16.21 25.65
N GLN A 157 2.70 -15.13 26.43
CA GLN A 157 2.11 -13.82 26.12
C GLN A 157 2.65 -13.28 24.79
N VAL A 158 3.97 -13.19 24.63
CA VAL A 158 4.61 -12.70 23.40
C VAL A 158 4.22 -13.57 22.18
N SER A 159 4.12 -14.89 22.35
CA SER A 159 3.64 -15.78 21.28
C SER A 159 2.18 -15.51 20.90
N THR A 160 1.34 -15.08 21.83
CA THR A 160 -0.06 -14.75 21.57
C THR A 160 -0.17 -13.39 20.89
N ASP A 161 0.57 -12.39 21.38
CA ASP A 161 0.65 -11.04 20.79
C ASP A 161 1.17 -11.07 19.34
N LEU A 162 2.18 -11.92 19.07
CA LEU A 162 2.69 -12.16 17.72
C LEU A 162 1.64 -12.78 16.81
N ALA A 163 0.86 -13.75 17.32
CA ALA A 163 -0.20 -14.38 16.55
C ALA A 163 -1.36 -13.41 16.27
N GLU A 164 -1.74 -12.59 17.24
CA GLU A 164 -2.74 -11.53 17.07
C GLU A 164 -2.30 -10.48 16.05
N THR A 165 -1.06 -9.99 16.14
CA THR A 165 -0.51 -9.00 15.20
C THR A 165 -0.47 -9.56 13.78
N ARG A 166 -0.06 -10.83 13.62
CA ARG A 166 -0.08 -11.53 12.34
C ARG A 166 -1.50 -11.67 11.79
N LEU A 167 -2.46 -12.11 12.61
CA LEU A 167 -3.86 -12.23 12.20
C LEU A 167 -4.45 -10.87 11.83
N ALA A 168 -4.11 -9.81 12.56
CA ALA A 168 -4.53 -8.45 12.25
C ALA A 168 -3.98 -7.99 10.88
N LEU A 169 -2.74 -8.33 10.55
CA LEU A 169 -2.15 -8.04 9.24
C LEU A 169 -2.88 -8.75 8.08
N PHE A 170 -3.29 -10.02 8.28
CA PHE A 170 -4.06 -10.77 7.28
C PHE A 170 -5.55 -10.41 7.24
N ALA A 171 -6.10 -9.95 8.37
CA ALA A 171 -7.50 -9.55 8.50
C ALA A 171 -7.74 -8.12 8.05
N GLN A 172 -6.69 -7.28 7.97
CA GLN A 172 -6.79 -5.98 7.33
C GLN A 172 -7.29 -6.22 5.91
N PRO A 173 -8.50 -5.74 5.56
CA PRO A 173 -8.97 -5.82 4.19
C PRO A 173 -7.93 -5.09 3.36
N GLY A 174 -7.24 -5.83 2.48
CA GLY A 174 -6.14 -5.27 1.69
C GLY A 174 -6.61 -3.96 1.11
N ASP A 175 -5.98 -2.88 1.58
CA ASP A 175 -6.55 -1.53 1.60
C ASP A 175 -6.87 -1.16 0.17
N SER A 176 -8.10 -1.51 -0.21
CA SER A 176 -8.55 -1.44 -1.57
C SER A 176 -8.93 0.01 -1.67
N ILE A 177 -7.92 0.88 -1.79
CA ILE A 177 -8.06 2.22 -2.34
C ILE A 177 -9.06 2.04 -3.43
N SER A 178 -10.26 2.56 -3.20
CA SER A 178 -11.38 2.17 -4.05
C SER A 178 -10.95 2.58 -5.43
N ILE A 179 -10.69 1.61 -6.31
CA ILE A 179 -10.28 1.87 -7.69
C ILE A 179 -11.27 2.88 -8.31
N THR A 180 -12.51 2.87 -7.83
CA THR A 180 -13.54 3.90 -7.93
C THR A 180 -13.05 5.34 -7.73
N PHE A 181 -12.38 5.70 -6.62
CA PHE A 181 -11.86 7.05 -6.39
C PHE A 181 -10.78 7.42 -7.41
N ILE A 182 -9.90 6.48 -7.77
CA ILE A 182 -8.89 6.72 -8.82
C ILE A 182 -9.58 6.94 -10.17
N ILE A 183 -10.61 6.15 -10.52
CA ILE A 183 -11.40 6.32 -11.74
C ILE A 183 -12.04 7.71 -11.77
N VAL A 184 -12.69 8.13 -10.67
CA VAL A 184 -13.33 9.45 -10.56
C VAL A 184 -12.29 10.57 -10.68
N LEU A 185 -11.13 10.42 -10.04
CA LEU A 185 -10.03 11.39 -10.11
C LEU A 185 -9.48 11.51 -11.55
N VAL A 186 -9.22 10.37 -12.21
CA VAL A 186 -8.76 10.35 -13.61
C VAL A 186 -9.80 10.99 -14.51
N PHE A 187 -11.08 10.71 -14.30
CA PHE A 187 -12.17 11.35 -15.03
C PHE A 187 -12.17 12.88 -14.84
N TRP A 188 -12.04 13.37 -13.61
CA TRP A 188 -11.93 14.81 -13.36
C TRP A 188 -10.72 15.45 -14.02
N LEU A 189 -9.55 14.79 -13.96
CA LEU A 189 -8.34 15.25 -14.66
C LEU A 189 -8.55 15.28 -16.17
N MET A 190 -9.19 14.26 -16.75
CA MET A 190 -9.52 14.25 -18.19
C MET A 190 -10.35 15.47 -18.59
N VAL A 191 -11.36 15.82 -17.78
CA VAL A 191 -12.22 16.99 -18.00
C VAL A 191 -11.41 18.29 -17.88
N ILE A 192 -10.60 18.45 -16.83
CA ILE A 192 -9.78 19.65 -16.60
C ILE A 192 -8.81 19.88 -17.77
N PHE A 193 -8.02 18.86 -18.13
CA PHE A 193 -7.04 18.98 -19.21
C PHE A 193 -7.70 19.14 -20.57
N GLY A 194 -8.83 18.46 -20.82
CA GLY A 194 -9.62 18.64 -22.03
C GLY A 194 -10.15 20.07 -22.18
N VAL A 195 -10.68 20.65 -21.10
CA VAL A 195 -11.19 22.03 -21.09
C VAL A 195 -10.05 23.05 -21.23
N PHE A 196 -8.90 22.83 -20.59
CA PHE A 196 -7.73 23.70 -20.77
C PHE A 196 -7.22 23.68 -22.22
N ALA A 197 -7.15 22.50 -22.84
CA ALA A 197 -6.73 22.34 -24.23
C ALA A 197 -7.72 23.00 -25.21
N MET A 198 -9.01 22.90 -24.91
CA MET A 198 -10.05 23.54 -25.71
C MET A 198 -10.06 25.07 -25.59
N ASN A 199 -9.69 25.63 -24.42
CA ASN A 199 -9.72 27.07 -24.20
C ASN A 199 -8.46 27.82 -24.67
N SER A 200 -7.35 27.10 -24.91
CA SER A 200 -6.05 27.71 -25.23
C SER A 200 -5.73 27.66 -26.74
N PRO A 201 -5.19 28.74 -27.32
CA PRO A 201 -4.59 28.70 -28.67
C PRO A 201 -3.58 27.55 -28.81
N PRO A 202 -3.56 26.82 -29.94
CA PRO A 202 -2.53 25.81 -30.17
C PRO A 202 -1.16 26.49 -30.23
N ASN A 203 -0.45 26.45 -29.11
CA ASN A 203 0.90 26.96 -28.95
C ASN A 203 1.76 25.83 -28.38
N VAL A 204 2.96 25.67 -28.95
CA VAL A 204 3.95 24.67 -28.52
C VAL A 204 4.23 24.80 -27.02
N THR A 205 4.37 26.02 -26.49
CA THR A 205 4.59 26.24 -25.05
C THR A 205 3.46 25.68 -24.20
N MET A 206 2.20 25.86 -24.63
CA MET A 206 1.04 25.33 -23.89
C MET A 206 1.03 23.80 -23.92
N GLY A 207 1.35 23.19 -25.07
CA GLY A 207 1.44 21.75 -25.20
C GLY A 207 2.50 21.14 -24.28
N VAL A 208 3.69 21.76 -24.21
CA VAL A 208 4.76 21.32 -23.30
C VAL A 208 4.35 21.44 -21.84
N VAL A 209 3.74 22.56 -21.44
CA VAL A 209 3.26 22.76 -20.06
C VAL A 209 2.20 21.73 -19.70
N MET A 210 1.21 21.49 -20.58
CA MET A 210 0.20 20.46 -20.36
C MET A 210 0.83 19.09 -20.21
N PHE A 211 1.76 18.72 -21.09
CA PHE A 211 2.43 17.43 -21.02
C PHE A 211 3.13 17.24 -19.67
N ILE A 212 3.89 18.24 -19.20
CA ILE A 212 4.56 18.19 -17.89
C ILE A 212 3.54 18.03 -16.76
N CYS A 213 2.42 18.76 -16.80
CA CYS A 213 1.37 18.64 -15.79
C CYS A 213 0.69 17.24 -15.80
N ILE A 214 0.46 16.66 -16.98
CA ILE A 214 -0.11 15.32 -17.13
C ILE A 214 0.85 14.26 -16.60
N VAL A 215 2.15 14.38 -16.91
CA VAL A 215 3.19 13.51 -16.33
C VAL A 215 3.19 13.64 -14.82
N SER A 216 3.22 14.87 -14.28
CA SER A 216 3.21 15.10 -12.83
C SER A 216 1.97 14.49 -12.14
N ALA A 217 0.78 14.64 -12.71
CA ALA A 217 -0.44 14.08 -12.16
C ALA A 217 -0.44 12.54 -12.20
N SER A 218 0.07 11.97 -13.30
CA SER A 218 0.18 10.51 -13.46
C SER A 218 1.21 9.91 -12.51
N THR A 219 2.34 10.60 -12.27
CA THR A 219 3.33 10.22 -11.25
C THR A 219 2.73 10.28 -9.85
N ALA A 220 1.92 11.29 -9.53
CA ALA A 220 1.25 11.35 -8.22
C ALA A 220 0.29 10.17 -8.02
N ILE A 221 -0.48 9.80 -9.05
CA ILE A 221 -1.34 8.60 -9.02
C ILE A 221 -0.50 7.34 -8.83
N TYR A 222 0.60 7.20 -9.57
CA TYR A 222 1.53 6.08 -9.43
C TYR A 222 2.05 5.94 -7.99
N LEU A 223 2.55 7.04 -7.40
CA LEU A 223 3.07 7.03 -6.03
C LEU A 223 2.01 6.63 -5.01
N ILE A 224 0.76 7.08 -5.18
CA ILE A 224 -0.35 6.67 -4.31
C ILE A 224 -0.62 5.17 -4.44
N LEU A 225 -0.64 4.64 -5.66
CA LEU A 225 -0.86 3.21 -5.88
C LEU A 225 0.29 2.34 -5.37
N GLU A 226 1.54 2.82 -5.50
CA GLU A 226 2.72 2.15 -4.98
C GLU A 226 2.71 2.11 -3.44
N LEU A 227 2.33 3.23 -2.81
CA LEU A 227 2.16 3.29 -1.36
C LEU A 227 1.03 2.37 -0.85
N ALA A 228 0.05 2.07 -1.71
CA ALA A 228 -1.04 1.13 -1.42
C ALA A 228 -0.61 -0.33 -1.39
N GLN A 229 0.59 -0.62 -1.89
CA GLN A 229 1.15 -1.95 -1.97
C GLN A 229 2.37 -2.02 -1.03
N PRO A 230 2.19 -2.10 0.29
CA PRO A 230 3.29 -2.01 1.26
C PRO A 230 4.37 -3.10 1.12
N PHE A 231 4.02 -4.22 0.48
CA PHE A 231 4.90 -5.37 0.25
C PHE A 231 5.35 -5.54 -1.20
N ASP A 232 5.02 -4.61 -2.11
CA ASP A 232 5.40 -4.66 -3.53
C ASP A 232 5.89 -3.27 -3.99
N GLY A 233 6.57 -3.20 -5.13
CA GLY A 233 7.04 -1.92 -5.70
C GLY A 233 8.30 -1.31 -5.07
N LEU A 234 8.60 -0.05 -5.41
CA LEU A 234 9.85 0.64 -5.03
C LEU A 234 9.87 1.06 -3.56
N MET A 235 8.70 1.27 -2.95
CA MET A 235 8.54 1.70 -1.55
C MET A 235 8.24 0.53 -0.60
N GLN A 236 8.70 -0.68 -0.94
CA GLN A 236 8.47 -1.89 -0.15
C GLN A 236 9.01 -1.75 1.29
N ILE A 237 8.21 -2.20 2.27
CA ILE A 237 8.66 -2.34 3.66
C ILE A 237 9.81 -3.35 3.70
N SER A 238 10.93 -3.01 4.33
CA SER A 238 12.07 -3.93 4.40
C SER A 238 11.79 -5.11 5.33
N ASN A 239 12.09 -6.33 4.88
CA ASN A 239 12.13 -7.54 5.73
C ASN A 239 13.48 -7.76 6.42
N ALA A 240 14.43 -6.83 6.31
CA ALA A 240 15.77 -6.99 6.88
C ALA A 240 15.73 -7.19 8.40
N GLY A 241 14.80 -6.53 9.10
CA GLY A 241 14.64 -6.68 10.55
C GLY A 241 14.25 -8.10 10.96
N ILE A 242 13.22 -8.67 10.33
CA ILE A 242 12.76 -10.04 10.62
C ILE A 242 13.86 -11.05 10.25
N ARG A 243 14.55 -10.87 9.12
CA ARG A 243 15.66 -11.74 8.72
C ARG A 243 16.84 -11.66 9.70
N ALA A 244 17.18 -10.47 10.18
CA ALA A 244 18.24 -10.29 11.17
C ALA A 244 17.89 -10.95 12.50
N ALA A 245 16.60 -10.95 12.90
CA ALA A 245 16.14 -11.62 14.12
C ALA A 245 16.29 -13.15 14.09
N LEU A 246 16.45 -13.76 12.91
CA LEU A 246 16.62 -15.20 12.75
C LEU A 246 18.06 -15.70 12.91
N HIS A 247 19.04 -14.80 12.80
CA HIS A 247 20.48 -15.09 12.88
C HIS A 247 21.02 -14.82 14.29
#